data_AF-A0AAP9AL39-F1
#
_entry.id   AF-A0AAP9AL39-F1
#
_cell.length_a   1.000
_cell.length_b   1.000
_cell.length_c   1.000
_cell.angle_alpha   90.00
_cell.angle_beta   90.00
_cell.angle_gamma   90.00
#
_symmetry.space_group_name_H-M   'P 1'
#
loop_
_entity.id
_entity.type
_entity.pdbx_description
1 polymer ?
#
loop_
_entity_poly.entity_id
_entity_poly.type
_entity_poly.pdbx_seq_one_letter_code
_entity_poly.pdbx_strand_id
1 'polypeptide(L)'
;MKKLLLCGMVLLSTSCADFQKNMSDGMKAVNSALTPKSSTGTQTAAAAKQSGTITNEQCKTSVGKSRDYFEQIVGFKLNETNSSGYTSFSETYNLRISDRKDRFGGNFAICIISIDPQTNKVTTFSMPT
;
A
#
# COMPACT_ATOMS: atom_id res chain seq x y z
N MET A 1 17.25 18.14 -68.23
CA MET A 1 16.74 17.28 -69.31
C MET A 1 16.42 15.90 -68.76
N LYS A 2 15.23 15.37 -69.12
CA LYS A 2 14.70 13.99 -69.12
C LYS A 2 14.84 13.07 -67.89
N LYS A 3 13.66 12.61 -67.45
CA LYS A 3 13.34 11.74 -66.32
C LYS A 3 13.62 10.27 -66.61
N LEU A 4 13.94 9.56 -65.52
CA LEU A 4 14.24 8.14 -65.41
C LEU A 4 13.00 7.24 -65.59
N LEU A 5 13.28 6.13 -66.27
CA LEU A 5 12.62 4.82 -66.37
C LEU A 5 11.52 4.43 -65.35
N LEU A 6 10.45 3.88 -65.93
CA LEU A 6 9.58 2.86 -65.33
C LEU A 6 10.39 1.60 -65.01
N CYS A 7 10.19 1.03 -63.81
CA CYS A 7 10.15 -0.42 -63.60
C CYS A 7 9.33 -0.69 -62.33
N GLY A 8 8.19 -1.36 -62.52
CA GLY A 8 7.27 -1.72 -61.45
C GLY A 8 7.90 -2.70 -60.45
N MET A 9 7.57 -2.52 -59.18
CA MET A 9 7.73 -3.53 -58.17
C MET A 9 6.36 -4.08 -57.80
N VAL A 10 6.22 -5.37 -58.08
CA VAL A 10 5.22 -6.28 -57.55
C VAL A 10 5.15 -6.11 -56.04
N LEU A 11 4.03 -5.58 -55.54
CA LEU A 11 3.68 -5.67 -54.14
C LEU A 11 2.43 -6.53 -54.03
N LEU A 12 2.40 -7.31 -52.95
CA LEU A 12 1.25 -8.02 -52.36
C LEU A 12 1.29 -9.54 -52.51
N SER A 13 2.03 -10.21 -51.61
CA SER A 13 1.55 -11.46 -50.99
C SER A 13 2.47 -11.95 -49.86
N THR A 14 2.62 -11.21 -48.75
CA THR A 14 3.22 -11.79 -47.52
C THR A 14 2.60 -11.32 -46.19
N SER A 15 1.54 -10.50 -46.18
CA SER A 15 1.15 -9.80 -44.93
C SER A 15 0.21 -10.55 -43.97
N CYS A 16 -0.19 -11.80 -44.25
CA CYS A 16 -1.18 -12.48 -43.39
C CYS A 16 -0.60 -13.54 -42.45
N ALA A 17 0.48 -14.24 -42.86
CA ALA A 17 1.07 -15.31 -42.06
C ALA A 17 1.88 -14.78 -40.87
N ASP A 18 2.60 -13.67 -41.07
CA ASP A 18 3.43 -13.07 -40.02
C ASP A 18 2.59 -12.39 -38.92
N PHE A 19 1.41 -11.85 -39.25
CA PHE A 19 0.52 -11.27 -38.25
C PHE A 19 -0.04 -12.32 -37.29
N GLN A 20 -0.46 -13.48 -37.82
CA GLN A 20 -1.04 -14.55 -37.01
C GLN A 20 -0.01 -15.19 -36.07
N LYS A 21 1.25 -15.34 -36.50
CA LYS A 21 2.34 -15.78 -35.63
C LYS A 21 2.62 -14.76 -34.51
N ASN A 22 2.78 -13.49 -34.86
CA ASN A 22 3.06 -12.43 -33.88
C ASN A 22 1.94 -12.27 -32.85
N MET A 23 0.67 -12.43 -33.23
CA MET A 23 -0.45 -12.40 -32.28
C MET A 23 -0.49 -13.61 -31.33
N SER A 24 -0.20 -14.81 -31.84
CA SER A 24 -0.14 -16.02 -31.01
C SER A 24 0.96 -15.93 -29.95
N ASP A 25 2.15 -15.43 -30.34
CA ASP A 25 3.26 -15.26 -29.41
C ASP A 25 3.00 -14.15 -28.39
N GLY A 26 2.35 -13.05 -28.82
CA GLY A 26 1.89 -11.99 -27.92
C GLY A 26 0.89 -12.48 -26.87
N MET A 27 -0.09 -13.29 -27.25
CA MET A 27 -1.06 -13.85 -26.30
C MET A 27 -0.43 -14.85 -25.33
N LYS A 28 0.54 -15.66 -25.76
CA LYS A 28 1.29 -16.55 -24.84
C LYS A 28 2.15 -15.76 -23.85
N ALA A 29 2.78 -14.69 -24.29
CA ALA A 29 3.56 -13.80 -23.41
C ALA A 29 2.68 -13.11 -22.37
N VAL A 30 1.52 -12.60 -22.78
CA VAL A 30 0.53 -12.00 -21.87
C VAL A 30 -0.02 -13.03 -20.90
N ASN A 31 -0.37 -14.24 -21.37
CA ASN A 31 -0.83 -15.29 -20.48
C ASN A 31 0.26 -15.70 -19.48
N SER A 32 1.53 -15.80 -19.90
CA SER A 32 2.65 -16.09 -18.99
C SER A 32 2.93 -14.96 -18.00
N ALA A 33 2.61 -13.71 -18.34
CA ALA A 33 2.73 -12.56 -17.44
C ALA A 33 1.54 -12.45 -16.46
N LEU A 34 0.34 -12.85 -16.89
CA LEU A 34 -0.88 -12.77 -16.11
C LEU A 34 -1.16 -14.02 -15.27
N THR A 35 -0.54 -15.16 -15.59
CA THR A 35 -0.60 -16.34 -14.73
C THR A 35 0.38 -16.11 -13.58
N PRO A 36 -0.09 -15.79 -12.36
CA PRO A 36 0.82 -15.69 -11.23
C PRO A 36 1.33 -17.12 -11.02
N LYS A 37 2.64 -17.33 -11.23
CA LYS A 37 3.29 -18.50 -10.65
C LYS A 37 2.93 -18.42 -9.18
N SER A 38 2.21 -19.42 -8.68
CA SER A 38 1.90 -19.59 -7.26
C SER A 38 3.22 -19.68 -6.53
N SER A 39 3.81 -18.52 -6.23
CA SER A 39 4.84 -18.43 -5.23
C SER A 39 4.10 -18.81 -3.97
N THR A 40 4.41 -19.99 -3.45
CA THR A 40 4.36 -20.24 -2.02
C THR A 40 5.40 -19.30 -1.36
N GLY A 41 5.22 -18.00 -1.55
CA GLY A 41 5.83 -16.99 -0.74
C GLY A 41 5.12 -17.17 0.58
N THR A 42 5.78 -17.89 1.49
CA THR A 42 5.52 -17.76 2.91
C THR A 42 5.27 -16.28 3.14
N GLN A 43 4.04 -15.91 3.48
CA GLN A 43 3.75 -14.55 3.91
C GLN A 43 4.64 -14.37 5.12
N THR A 44 5.81 -13.76 4.92
CA THR A 44 6.66 -13.34 6.02
C THR A 44 5.78 -12.36 6.75
N ALA A 45 5.15 -12.82 7.85
CA ALA A 45 4.36 -11.96 8.71
C ALA A 45 5.26 -10.78 9.00
N ALA A 46 4.91 -9.60 8.46
CA ALA A 46 5.67 -8.40 8.69
C ALA A 46 5.93 -8.34 10.20
N ALA A 47 7.20 -8.26 10.60
CA ALA A 47 7.59 -8.28 12.01
C ALA A 47 6.61 -7.39 12.77
N ALA A 48 5.89 -7.98 13.73
CA ALA A 48 4.75 -7.33 14.36
C ALA A 48 5.22 -6.00 14.94
N LYS A 49 4.87 -4.89 14.28
CA LYS A 49 5.23 -3.55 14.74
C LYS A 49 4.70 -3.41 16.16
N GLN A 50 5.57 -3.00 17.09
CA GLN A 50 5.18 -2.81 18.48
C GLN A 50 4.02 -1.80 18.53
N SER A 51 2.85 -2.29 18.92
CA SER A 51 1.61 -1.52 18.94
C SER A 51 1.22 -1.28 20.39
N GLY A 52 1.16 0.00 20.78
CA GLY A 52 0.79 0.42 22.12
C GLY A 52 -0.69 0.23 22.36
N THR A 53 -1.09 0.18 23.62
CA THR A 53 -2.49 -0.01 24.01
C THR A 53 -3.01 1.26 24.66
N ILE A 54 -4.20 1.71 24.24
CA ILE A 54 -4.92 2.86 24.80
C ILE A 54 -6.39 2.48 25.01
N THR A 55 -7.17 3.34 25.67
CA THR A 55 -8.62 3.19 25.77
C THR A 55 -9.36 3.84 24.59
N ASN A 56 -10.61 3.47 24.42
CA ASN A 56 -11.51 4.05 23.42
C ASN A 56 -11.64 5.57 23.62
N GLU A 57 -11.74 6.02 24.88
CA GLU A 57 -11.84 7.44 25.21
C GLU A 57 -10.55 8.21 24.92
N GLN A 58 -9.39 7.61 25.20
CA GLN A 58 -8.09 8.17 24.83
C GLN A 58 -7.95 8.32 23.30
N CYS A 59 -8.52 7.39 22.53
CA CYS A 59 -8.57 7.53 21.07
C CYS A 59 -9.51 8.66 20.61
N LYS A 60 -10.74 8.72 21.14
CA LYS A 60 -11.74 9.74 20.74
C LYS A 60 -11.29 11.17 21.04
N THR A 61 -10.55 11.35 22.14
CA THR A 61 -10.06 12.65 22.62
C THR A 61 -8.61 12.95 22.21
N SER A 62 -8.08 12.16 21.25
CA SER A 62 -6.67 12.21 20.87
C SER A 62 -6.25 13.52 20.18
N VAL A 63 -7.14 14.14 19.39
CA VAL A 63 -6.83 15.35 18.61
C VAL A 63 -6.29 16.46 19.52
N GLY A 64 -5.16 17.04 19.14
CA GLY A 64 -4.47 18.11 19.88
C GLY A 64 -3.57 17.62 21.03
N LYS A 65 -3.66 16.34 21.43
CA LYS A 65 -2.72 15.72 22.39
C LYS A 65 -1.35 15.54 21.73
N SER A 66 -0.30 15.62 22.53
CA SER A 66 1.08 15.51 22.06
C SER A 66 1.51 14.07 21.83
N ARG A 67 2.57 13.86 21.04
CA ARG A 67 3.27 12.58 20.92
C ARG A 67 3.68 12.05 22.31
N ASP A 68 4.29 12.89 23.13
CA ASP A 68 4.77 12.52 24.47
C ASP A 68 3.65 11.97 25.37
N TYR A 69 2.44 12.50 25.27
CA TYR A 69 1.29 11.98 26.01
C TYR A 69 1.02 10.50 25.68
N PHE A 70 1.06 10.14 24.39
CA PHE A 70 0.88 8.76 23.96
C PHE A 70 2.07 7.89 24.34
N GLU A 71 3.30 8.39 24.22
CA GLU A 71 4.51 7.65 24.61
C GLU A 71 4.52 7.28 26.10
N GLN A 72 4.01 8.17 26.96
CA GLN A 72 3.84 7.89 28.39
C GLN A 72 2.80 6.79 28.65
N ILE A 73 1.71 6.78 27.89
CA ILE A 73 0.64 5.77 28.03
C ILE A 73 1.12 4.40 27.52
N VAL A 74 1.77 4.39 26.35
CA VAL A 74 2.16 3.15 25.68
C VAL A 74 3.48 2.57 26.19
N GLY A 75 4.28 3.36 26.90
CA GLY A 75 5.54 2.94 27.51
C GLY A 75 6.71 2.82 26.54
N PHE A 76 6.60 3.38 25.33
CA PHE A 76 7.68 3.40 24.34
C PHE A 76 7.59 4.63 23.42
N LYS A 77 8.70 4.94 22.76
CA LYS A 77 8.79 6.07 21.82
C LYS A 77 8.08 5.78 20.50
N LEU A 78 7.23 6.70 20.06
CA LEU A 78 6.60 6.65 18.75
C LEU A 78 7.60 7.17 17.72
N ASN A 79 7.94 6.35 16.73
CA ASN A 79 8.98 6.65 15.74
C ASN A 79 8.70 5.94 14.41
N GLU A 80 9.60 6.09 13.43
CA GLU A 80 9.44 5.51 12.10
C GLU A 80 9.24 3.98 12.13
N THR A 81 9.95 3.27 13.01
CA THR A 81 9.94 1.79 13.05
C THR A 81 8.61 1.19 13.49
N ASN A 82 7.84 1.89 14.32
CA ASN A 82 6.53 1.45 14.81
C ASN A 82 5.35 2.26 14.21
N SER A 83 5.64 3.20 13.31
CA SER A 83 4.63 3.88 12.51
C SER A 83 4.00 2.94 11.47
N SER A 84 2.72 3.10 11.18
CA SER A 84 2.04 2.50 10.02
C SER A 84 2.23 3.33 8.75
N GLY A 85 2.58 4.60 8.87
CA GLY A 85 3.05 5.46 7.79
C GLY A 85 3.88 6.62 8.33
N TYR A 86 4.98 6.97 7.67
CA TYR A 86 5.90 8.01 8.12
C TYR A 86 6.28 8.90 6.94
N THR A 87 5.96 10.19 7.01
CA THR A 87 6.26 11.18 5.98
C THR A 87 6.66 12.50 6.63
N SER A 88 7.22 13.43 5.85
CA SER A 88 7.57 14.77 6.35
C SER A 88 6.38 15.63 6.78
N PHE A 89 5.15 15.21 6.50
CA PHE A 89 3.92 15.95 6.80
C PHE A 89 3.01 15.24 7.80
N SER A 90 3.19 13.93 7.99
CA SER A 90 2.34 13.14 8.87
C SER A 90 3.02 11.83 9.23
N GLU A 91 2.85 11.46 10.50
CA GLU A 91 3.24 10.17 11.06
C GLU A 91 1.98 9.47 11.56
N THR A 92 1.73 8.25 11.13
CA THR A 92 0.53 7.49 11.46
C THR A 92 0.90 6.30 12.33
N TYR A 93 0.14 6.07 13.40
CA TYR A 93 0.36 5.01 14.36
C TYR A 93 -0.91 4.20 14.60
N ASN A 94 -0.76 2.88 14.65
CA ASN A 94 -1.84 1.95 14.97
C ASN A 94 -1.70 1.51 16.43
N LEU A 95 -2.61 1.95 17.28
CA LEU A 95 -2.68 1.63 18.70
C LEU A 95 -3.86 0.68 18.96
N ARG A 96 -3.68 -0.32 19.82
CA ARG A 96 -4.77 -1.22 20.21
C ARG A 96 -5.70 -0.53 21.20
N ILE A 97 -6.99 -0.86 21.15
CA ILE A 97 -8.00 -0.39 22.09
C ILE A 97 -8.29 -1.49 23.10
N SER A 98 -8.04 -1.26 24.40
CA SER A 98 -8.17 -2.28 25.45
C SER A 98 -9.61 -2.56 25.88
N ASP A 99 -10.49 -1.58 25.80
CA ASP A 99 -11.85 -1.57 26.34
C ASP A 99 -12.93 -1.67 25.25
N ARG A 100 -12.54 -2.06 24.03
CA ARG A 100 -13.45 -2.22 22.89
C ARG A 100 -13.20 -3.54 22.17
N LYS A 101 -14.29 -4.24 21.84
CA LYS A 101 -14.25 -5.40 20.93
C LYS A 101 -14.38 -4.95 19.48
N ASP A 102 -13.72 -5.66 18.58
CA ASP A 102 -13.94 -5.51 17.13
C ASP A 102 -15.34 -6.01 16.71
N ARG A 103 -15.70 -5.80 15.44
CA ARG A 103 -16.98 -6.23 14.88
C ARG A 103 -17.29 -7.74 15.02
N PHE A 104 -16.26 -8.58 15.19
CA PHE A 104 -16.40 -10.04 15.35
C PHE A 104 -16.28 -10.48 16.83
N GLY A 105 -16.25 -9.53 17.77
CA GLY A 105 -16.11 -9.81 19.20
C GLY A 105 -14.69 -10.13 19.64
N GLY A 106 -13.70 -9.95 18.77
CA GLY A 106 -12.28 -10.11 19.06
C GLY A 106 -11.67 -8.86 19.72
N ASN A 107 -10.42 -9.00 20.15
CA ASN A 107 -9.66 -7.93 20.83
C ASN A 107 -8.73 -7.18 19.87
N PHE A 108 -9.12 -7.07 18.59
CA PHE A 108 -8.33 -6.40 17.55
C PHE A 108 -8.85 -5.01 17.20
N ALA A 109 -9.59 -4.36 18.11
CA ALA A 109 -9.98 -2.97 17.92
C ALA A 109 -8.72 -2.08 17.88
N ILE A 110 -8.62 -1.24 16.86
CA ILE A 110 -7.46 -0.37 16.61
C ILE A 110 -7.92 1.09 16.57
N CYS A 111 -7.12 1.96 17.17
CA CYS A 111 -7.12 3.39 16.99
C CYS A 111 -5.96 3.75 16.05
N ILE A 112 -6.26 4.44 14.97
CA ILE A 112 -5.25 5.03 14.09
C ILE A 112 -5.16 6.50 14.45
N ILE A 113 -3.98 6.97 14.84
CA ILE A 113 -3.72 8.41 15.05
C ILE A 113 -2.73 8.92 14.02
N SER A 114 -2.93 10.15 13.55
CA SER A 114 -1.96 10.86 12.72
C SER A 114 -1.41 12.06 13.48
N ILE A 115 -0.10 12.11 13.60
CA ILE A 115 0.66 13.17 14.27
C ILE A 115 1.32 14.04 13.19
N ASP A 116 1.17 15.36 13.34
CA ASP A 116 1.94 16.32 12.56
C ASP A 116 3.36 16.44 13.18
N PRO A 117 4.42 16.13 12.41
CA PRO A 117 5.79 16.17 12.91
C PRO A 117 6.28 17.57 13.30
N GLN A 118 5.65 18.64 12.76
CA GLN A 118 6.02 20.02 13.11
C GLN A 118 5.49 20.41 14.48
N THR A 119 4.22 20.11 14.75
CA THR A 119 3.56 20.49 16.00
C THR A 119 3.62 19.41 17.08
N ASN A 120 4.05 18.20 16.74
CA ASN A 120 4.07 17.01 17.59
C ASN A 120 2.71 16.68 18.21
N LYS A 121 1.62 17.06 17.53
CA LYS A 121 0.24 16.88 17.99
C LYS A 121 -0.53 15.99 17.04
N VAL A 122 -1.49 15.24 17.60
CA VAL A 122 -2.44 14.48 16.80
C VAL A 122 -3.35 15.46 16.05
N THR A 123 -3.43 15.29 14.74
CA THR A 123 -4.29 16.09 13.86
C THR A 123 -5.59 15.35 13.54
N THR A 124 -5.55 14.03 13.41
CA THR A 124 -6.71 13.20 13.12
C THR A 124 -6.63 11.84 13.82
N PHE A 125 -7.79 11.22 14.01
CA PHE A 125 -7.87 9.82 14.42
C PHE A 125 -8.93 9.08 13.61
N SER A 126 -8.80 7.76 13.56
CA SER A 126 -9.80 6.86 13.00
C SER A 126 -9.91 5.60 13.85
N MET A 127 -11.12 5.06 13.93
CA MET A 127 -11.41 3.81 14.61
C MET A 127 -12.22 2.92 13.67
N PRO A 128 -11.56 2.14 12.80
CA PRO A 128 -12.22 1.18 11.93
C PRO A 128 -13.11 0.24 12.77
N THR A 129 -14.31 -0.04 12.25
CA THR A 129 -15.30 -0.92 12.89
C THR A 129 -15.09 -2.37 12.50
#